data_AF-A0A6P6GDK7-F1
#
_entry.id   AF-A0A6P6GDK7-F1
#
_cell.length_a   1.000
_cell.length_b   1.000
_cell.length_c   1.000
_cell.angle_alpha   90.00
_cell.angle_beta   90.00
_cell.angle_gamma   90.00
#
_symmetry.space_group_name_H-M   'P 1'
#
loop_
_entity.id
_entity.type
_entity.pdbx_description
1 polymer ?
#
loop_
_entity_poly.entity_id
_entity_poly.type
_entity_poly.pdbx_seq_one_letter_code
_entity_poly.pdbx_strand_id
1 'polypeptide(L)'
;MFKFNLKKIEGKLEALEPLIKERKQFDSELDLQKWEASEFEEKMLEGEKVVRICSQIHPWNIRKKHSCTEKLQELDETLKRLMQILQIQIVRDMKETLVLTKDVHRKIMANKGKIGDVDQVFDPTVSTFWYHGPDHDHHQLPEFNVGLETPLKELKIR
;
A
#
# COMPACT_ATOMS: atom_id res chain seq x y z
N MET A 1 -24.25 0.94 31.24
CA MET A 1 -24.46 1.11 29.78
C MET A 1 -23.76 2.36 29.23
N PHE A 2 -24.09 3.58 29.70
CA PHE A 2 -23.50 4.84 29.23
C PHE A 2 -21.96 4.87 29.13
N LYS A 3 -21.26 4.64 30.25
CA LYS A 3 -19.78 4.70 30.31
C LYS A 3 -19.10 3.71 29.35
N PHE A 4 -19.72 2.54 29.15
CA PHE A 4 -19.22 1.53 28.22
C PHE A 4 -19.35 2.00 26.77
N ASN A 5 -20.52 2.51 26.38
CA ASN A 5 -20.72 3.04 25.03
C ASN A 5 -19.78 4.22 24.74
N LEU A 6 -19.60 5.13 25.68
CA LEU A 6 -18.69 6.27 25.52
C LEU A 6 -17.26 5.81 25.22
N LYS A 7 -16.70 4.94 26.07
CA LYS A 7 -15.35 4.39 25.88
C LYS A 7 -15.20 3.59 24.59
N LYS A 8 -16.22 2.82 24.21
CA LYS A 8 -16.22 2.03 22.99
C LYS A 8 -16.09 2.94 21.76
N ILE A 9 -16.84 4.05 21.73
CA ILE A 9 -16.80 4.99 20.62
C ILE A 9 -15.50 5.78 20.62
N GLU A 10 -15.07 6.27 21.78
CA GLU A 10 -13.78 6.95 21.95
C GLU A 10 -12.63 6.12 21.38
N GLY A 11 -12.48 4.87 21.82
CA GLY A 11 -11.45 3.97 21.29
C GLY A 11 -11.61 3.63 19.80
N LYS A 12 -12.84 3.62 19.27
CA LYS A 12 -13.09 3.42 17.83
C LYS A 12 -12.62 4.63 17.03
N LEU A 13 -12.88 5.85 17.50
CA LEU A 13 -12.42 7.08 16.85
C LEU A 13 -10.88 7.16 16.89
N GLU A 14 -10.26 6.91 18.05
CA GLU A 14 -8.80 6.88 18.21
C GLU A 14 -8.14 5.87 17.26
N ALA A 15 -8.72 4.67 17.11
CA ALA A 15 -8.19 3.65 16.21
C ALA A 15 -8.35 4.01 14.71
N LEU A 16 -9.42 4.71 14.34
CA LEU A 16 -9.72 5.05 12.95
C LEU A 16 -9.00 6.31 12.47
N GLU A 17 -8.70 7.25 13.36
CA GLU A 17 -8.07 8.52 13.02
C GLU A 17 -6.79 8.37 12.17
N PRO A 18 -5.76 7.57 12.57
CA PRO A 18 -4.56 7.44 11.77
C PRO A 18 -4.82 6.78 10.41
N LEU A 19 -5.74 5.82 10.34
CA LEU A 19 -6.07 5.08 9.12
C LEU A 19 -6.74 5.97 8.07
N ILE A 20 -7.59 6.90 8.51
CA ILE A 20 -8.25 7.85 7.61
C ILE A 20 -7.27 8.89 7.08
N LYS A 21 -6.33 9.35 7.92
CA LYS A 21 -5.25 10.26 7.47
C LYS A 21 -4.36 9.60 6.42
N GLU A 22 -3.93 8.36 6.66
CA GLU A 22 -3.13 7.59 5.72
C GLU A 22 -3.88 7.38 4.39
N ARG A 23 -5.16 7.00 4.45
CA ARG A 23 -5.98 6.88 3.24
C ARG A 23 -6.00 8.17 2.43
N LYS A 24 -6.24 9.32 3.06
CA LYS A 24 -6.31 10.61 2.35
C LYS A 24 -5.02 10.93 1.62
N GLN A 25 -3.88 10.56 2.20
CA GLN A 25 -2.59 10.70 1.55
C GLN A 25 -2.55 9.85 0.27
N PHE A 26 -2.93 8.58 0.33
CA PHE A 26 -2.99 7.73 -0.87
C PHE A 26 -3.99 8.20 -1.91
N ASP A 27 -5.17 8.64 -1.49
CA ASP A 27 -6.19 9.18 -2.40
C ASP A 27 -5.65 10.43 -3.12
N SER A 28 -4.87 11.28 -2.44
CA SER A 28 -4.19 12.42 -3.07
C SER A 28 -3.06 12.00 -4.01
N GLU A 29 -2.25 11.00 -3.67
CA GLU A 29 -1.16 10.51 -4.52
C GLU A 29 -1.67 9.82 -5.79
N LEU A 30 -2.88 9.25 -5.72
CA LEU A 30 -3.54 8.56 -6.83
C LEU A 30 -4.55 9.44 -7.59
N ASP A 31 -4.67 10.73 -7.25
CA ASP A 31 -5.68 11.66 -7.78
C ASP A 31 -7.13 11.12 -7.70
N LEU A 32 -7.43 10.34 -6.66
CA LEU A 32 -8.74 9.72 -6.42
C LEU A 32 -9.59 10.62 -5.51
N GLN A 33 -10.53 11.36 -6.09
CA GLN A 33 -11.56 12.03 -5.28
C GLN A 33 -12.68 11.06 -4.91
N LYS A 34 -12.70 10.62 -3.64
CA LYS A 34 -13.76 9.76 -3.08
C LYS A 34 -14.59 10.53 -2.06
N TRP A 35 -15.81 10.88 -2.43
CA TRP A 35 -16.75 11.59 -1.55
C TRP A 35 -17.02 10.82 -0.26
N GLU A 36 -16.98 9.48 -0.29
CA GLU A 36 -17.18 8.63 0.88
C GLU A 36 -16.06 8.79 1.92
N ALA A 37 -14.81 9.03 1.49
CA ALA A 37 -13.70 9.26 2.41
C ALA A 37 -13.86 10.61 3.14
N SER A 38 -14.34 11.63 2.42
CA SER A 38 -14.67 12.94 3.01
C SER A 38 -15.85 12.86 3.99
N GLU A 39 -16.93 12.16 3.61
CA GLU A 39 -18.08 11.94 4.50
C GLU A 39 -17.67 11.17 5.76
N PHE A 40 -16.79 10.17 5.61
CA PHE A 40 -16.26 9.41 6.75
C PHE A 40 -15.52 10.30 7.75
N GLU A 41 -14.63 11.16 7.26
CA GLU A 41 -13.89 12.08 8.11
C GLU A 41 -14.79 13.11 8.79
N GLU A 42 -15.77 13.67 8.07
CA GLU A 42 -16.73 14.60 8.67
C GLU A 42 -17.48 13.95 9.84
N LYS A 43 -17.90 12.69 9.67
CA LYS A 43 -18.57 11.93 10.73
C LYS A 43 -17.66 11.57 11.89
N MET A 44 -16.36 11.38 11.64
CA MET A 44 -15.36 11.22 12.71
C MET A 44 -15.24 12.50 13.55
N LEU A 45 -15.14 13.67 12.90
CA LEU A 45 -15.07 14.97 13.59
C LEU A 45 -16.35 15.30 14.35
N GLU A 46 -17.52 14.95 13.80
CA GLU A 46 -18.79 15.04 14.52
C GLU A 46 -18.78 14.11 15.75
N GLY A 47 -18.24 12.91 15.59
CA GLY A 47 -18.12 11.93 16.65
C GLY A 47 -17.28 12.39 17.83
N GLU A 48 -16.14 13.04 17.58
CA GLU A 48 -15.29 13.62 18.63
C GLU A 48 -16.05 14.67 19.46
N LYS A 49 -16.85 15.52 18.80
CA LYS A 49 -17.69 16.50 19.48
C LYS A 49 -18.73 15.82 20.38
N VAL A 50 -19.37 14.76 19.89
CA VAL A 50 -20.32 13.96 20.69
C VAL A 50 -19.62 13.37 21.91
N VAL A 51 -18.48 12.70 21.74
CA VAL A 51 -17.69 12.11 22.84
C VAL A 51 -17.32 13.16 23.88
N ARG A 52 -16.84 14.34 23.45
CA ARG A 52 -16.49 15.45 24.33
C ARG A 52 -17.67 15.98 25.14
N ILE A 53 -18.83 16.17 24.51
CA ILE A 53 -20.04 16.63 25.22
C ILE A 53 -20.47 15.58 26.24
N CYS A 54 -20.39 14.31 25.87
CA CYS A 54 -20.82 13.20 26.69
C CYS A 54 -19.91 12.95 27.89
N SER A 55 -18.59 13.14 27.76
CA SER A 55 -17.64 12.94 28.85
C SER A 55 -17.82 13.95 30.00
N GLN A 56 -18.41 15.11 29.72
CA GLN A 56 -18.66 16.17 30.69
C GLN A 56 -19.99 16.02 31.48
N ILE A 57 -20.79 14.98 31.20
CA ILE A 57 -22.08 14.79 31.86
C ILE A 57 -21.90 14.36 33.32
N HIS A 58 -22.53 15.10 34.24
CA HIS A 58 -22.51 14.78 35.67
C HIS A 58 -23.02 13.35 35.96
N PRO A 59 -22.40 12.58 36.88
CA PRO A 59 -22.83 11.22 37.21
C PRO A 59 -24.32 11.07 37.56
N TRP A 60 -24.91 12.04 38.25
CA TRP A 60 -26.32 12.02 38.65
C TRP A 60 -27.30 12.42 37.54
N ASN A 61 -26.84 12.94 36.40
CA ASN A 61 -27.73 13.40 35.34
C ASN A 61 -28.16 12.26 34.40
N ILE A 62 -29.09 11.43 34.86
CA ILE A 62 -29.56 10.23 34.16
C ILE A 62 -30.21 10.59 32.81
N ARG A 63 -31.02 11.65 32.76
CA ARG A 63 -31.68 12.09 31.51
C ARG A 63 -30.68 12.47 30.43
N LYS A 64 -29.64 13.25 30.77
CA LYS A 64 -28.59 13.60 29.78
C LYS A 64 -27.78 12.38 29.37
N LYS A 65 -27.50 11.44 30.29
CA LYS A 65 -26.81 10.18 29.95
C LYS A 65 -27.61 9.32 28.98
N HIS A 66 -28.93 9.25 29.12
CA HIS A 66 -29.80 8.55 28.18
C HIS A 66 -29.69 9.16 26.78
N SER A 67 -29.93 10.46 26.67
CA SER A 67 -29.87 11.17 25.38
C SER A 67 -28.49 11.08 24.72
N CYS A 68 -27.40 11.17 25.48
CA CYS A 68 -26.09 10.94 24.89
C CYS A 68 -25.87 9.47 24.49
N THR A 69 -26.39 8.50 25.24
CA THR A 69 -26.27 7.08 24.84
C THR A 69 -26.88 6.84 23.46
N GLU A 70 -28.04 7.44 23.18
CA GLU A 70 -28.68 7.38 21.86
C GLU A 70 -27.77 7.97 20.78
N LYS A 71 -27.21 9.15 21.00
CA LYS A 71 -26.27 9.79 20.05
C LYS A 71 -25.02 8.95 19.78
N LEU A 72 -24.47 8.30 20.83
CA LEU A 72 -23.32 7.41 20.68
C LEU A 72 -23.67 6.15 19.88
N GLN A 73 -24.89 5.64 20.02
CA GLN A 73 -25.36 4.49 19.22
C GLN A 73 -25.59 4.87 17.76
N GLU A 74 -26.24 6.00 17.51
CA GLU A 74 -26.46 6.54 16.16
C GLU A 74 -25.12 6.77 15.42
N LEU A 75 -24.12 7.32 16.13
CA LEU A 75 -22.78 7.47 15.60
C LEU A 75 -22.12 6.12 15.30
N ASP A 76 -22.23 5.12 16.18
CA ASP A 76 -21.67 3.78 15.93
C ASP A 76 -22.25 3.15 14.66
N GLU A 77 -23.57 3.27 14.50
CA GLU A 77 -24.29 2.76 13.33
C GLU A 77 -23.89 3.49 12.05
N THR A 78 -23.80 4.82 12.09
CA THR A 78 -23.36 5.63 10.95
C THR A 78 -21.96 5.24 10.52
N LEU A 79 -21.01 5.17 11.47
CA LEU A 79 -19.64 4.75 11.18
C LEU A 79 -19.58 3.32 10.62
N LYS A 80 -20.41 2.39 11.14
CA LYS A 80 -20.48 1.01 10.61
C LYS A 80 -20.97 0.98 9.16
N ARG A 81 -22.01 1.74 8.82
CA ARG A 81 -22.54 1.83 7.46
C ARG A 81 -21.48 2.36 6.50
N LEU A 82 -20.78 3.43 6.88
CA LEU A 82 -19.72 3.99 6.06
C LEU A 82 -18.56 3.00 5.89
N MET A 83 -18.17 2.27 6.95
CA MET A 83 -17.16 1.21 6.83
C MET A 83 -17.58 0.11 5.83
N GLN A 84 -18.86 -0.26 5.80
CA GLN A 84 -19.38 -1.25 4.84
C GLN A 84 -19.30 -0.73 3.39
N ILE A 85 -19.66 0.53 3.16
CA ILE A 85 -19.54 1.17 1.84
C ILE A 85 -18.07 1.15 1.38
N LEU A 86 -17.15 1.52 2.26
CA LEU A 86 -15.71 1.50 1.98
C LEU A 86 -15.19 0.09 1.68
N GLN A 87 -15.69 -0.95 2.37
CA GLN A 87 -15.33 -2.34 2.07
C GLN A 87 -15.78 -2.76 0.67
N ILE A 88 -16.98 -2.35 0.25
CA ILE A 88 -17.48 -2.63 -1.10
C ILE A 88 -16.61 -1.93 -2.15
N GLN A 89 -16.17 -0.70 -1.89
CA GLN A 89 -15.26 0.03 -2.77
C GLN A 89 -13.92 -0.71 -2.91
N ILE A 90 -13.33 -1.18 -1.81
CA ILE A 90 -12.07 -1.95 -1.85
C ILE A 90 -12.23 -3.16 -2.78
N VAL A 91 -13.34 -3.92 -2.67
CA VAL A 91 -13.58 -5.08 -3.53
C VAL A 91 -13.71 -4.68 -5.01
N ARG A 92 -14.37 -3.56 -5.31
CA ARG A 92 -14.48 -3.03 -6.67
C ARG A 92 -13.11 -2.65 -7.23
N ASP A 93 -12.36 -1.85 -6.49
CA ASP A 93 -11.07 -1.31 -6.92
C ASP A 93 -10.05 -2.45 -7.12
N MET A 94 -10.09 -3.49 -6.29
CA MET A 94 -9.28 -4.72 -6.47
C MET A 94 -9.64 -5.46 -7.76
N LYS A 95 -10.94 -5.57 -8.08
CA LYS A 95 -11.39 -6.23 -9.32
C LYS A 95 -10.99 -5.44 -10.56
N GLU A 96 -11.13 -4.12 -10.52
CA GLU A 96 -10.69 -3.23 -11.60
C GLU A 96 -9.18 -3.36 -11.83
N THR A 97 -8.39 -3.31 -10.75
CA THR A 97 -6.95 -3.56 -10.80
C THR A 97 -6.62 -4.92 -11.43
N LEU A 98 -7.35 -5.98 -11.08
CA LEU A 98 -7.16 -7.31 -11.68
C LEU A 98 -7.48 -7.33 -13.18
N VAL A 99 -8.54 -6.65 -13.61
CA VAL A 99 -8.91 -6.54 -15.03
C VAL A 99 -7.81 -5.81 -15.81
N LEU A 100 -7.34 -4.67 -15.31
CA LEU A 100 -6.25 -3.89 -15.92
C LEU A 100 -4.95 -4.69 -15.98
N THR A 101 -4.59 -5.39 -14.89
CA THR A 101 -3.39 -6.22 -14.84
C THR A 101 -3.44 -7.37 -15.85
N LYS A 102 -4.60 -8.02 -16.01
CA LYS A 102 -4.79 -9.06 -17.04
C LYS A 102 -4.66 -8.50 -18.45
N ASP A 103 -5.14 -7.28 -18.68
CA ASP A 103 -5.02 -6.64 -19.97
C ASP A 103 -3.57 -6.29 -20.32
N VAL A 104 -2.84 -5.70 -19.37
CA VAL A 104 -1.40 -5.45 -19.48
C VAL A 104 -0.64 -6.76 -19.74
N HIS A 105 -0.93 -7.82 -18.99
CA HIS A 105 -0.32 -9.12 -19.19
C HIS A 105 -0.55 -9.67 -20.61
N ARG A 106 -1.80 -9.61 -21.12
CA ARG A 106 -2.11 -10.03 -22.49
C ARG A 106 -1.35 -9.21 -23.53
N LYS A 107 -1.29 -7.88 -23.37
CA LYS A 107 -0.55 -6.99 -24.27
C LYS A 107 0.94 -7.33 -24.29
N ILE A 108 1.55 -7.58 -23.13
CA ILE A 108 2.95 -8.02 -23.03
C ILE A 108 3.18 -9.35 -23.77
N MET A 109 2.30 -10.35 -23.57
CA MET A 109 2.42 -11.66 -24.23
C MET A 109 2.22 -11.56 -25.75
N ALA A 110 1.25 -10.76 -26.21
CA ALA A 110 1.06 -10.50 -27.64
C ALA A 110 2.25 -9.78 -28.27
N ASN A 111 2.94 -8.91 -27.52
CA ASN A 111 4.15 -8.24 -28.00
C ASN A 111 5.39 -9.16 -28.00
N LYS A 112 5.49 -10.11 -27.06
CA LYS A 112 6.50 -11.18 -27.12
C LYS A 112 6.36 -12.04 -28.37
N GLY A 113 5.13 -12.29 -28.83
CA GLY A 113 4.87 -12.96 -30.11
C GLY A 113 5.25 -12.14 -31.36
N LYS A 114 5.51 -10.83 -31.21
CA LYS A 114 6.08 -9.95 -32.26
C LYS A 114 7.59 -9.77 -32.14
N ILE A 115 8.17 -10.09 -30.98
CA ILE A 115 9.62 -10.31 -30.78
C ILE A 115 9.89 -11.81 -31.05
N GLY A 116 9.29 -12.32 -32.10
CA GLY A 116 9.63 -13.60 -32.71
C GLY A 116 10.46 -13.36 -33.96
N ASP A 117 11.46 -12.48 -33.88
CA ASP A 117 12.59 -12.38 -34.81
C ASP A 117 13.69 -11.48 -34.21
N VAL A 118 14.23 -11.86 -33.05
CA VAL A 118 15.56 -11.41 -32.61
C VAL A 118 16.41 -12.64 -32.31
N ASP A 119 16.37 -13.59 -33.25
CA ASP A 119 17.50 -14.46 -33.49
C ASP A 119 18.31 -13.76 -34.60
N GLN A 120 19.48 -13.22 -34.24
CA GLN A 120 20.43 -12.43 -35.06
C GLN A 120 20.32 -10.91 -34.93
N VAL A 121 20.90 -10.36 -33.85
CA VAL A 121 22.12 -9.56 -33.99
C VAL A 121 23.05 -9.90 -32.80
N PHE A 122 23.53 -11.13 -32.73
CA PHE A 122 24.90 -11.32 -32.25
C PHE A 122 25.77 -11.14 -33.48
N ASP A 123 26.07 -9.88 -33.80
CA ASP A 123 27.13 -9.57 -34.74
C ASP A 123 28.46 -9.82 -33.99
N PRO A 124 29.22 -10.89 -34.31
CA PRO A 124 30.47 -11.17 -33.63
C PRO A 124 31.50 -10.07 -33.86
N THR A 125 31.29 -9.22 -34.88
CA THR A 125 32.17 -8.11 -35.23
C THR A 125 31.93 -6.85 -34.39
N VAL A 126 30.80 -6.72 -33.69
CA VAL A 126 30.49 -5.54 -32.83
C VAL A 126 30.91 -5.76 -31.36
N SER A 127 31.20 -7.00 -30.96
CA SER A 127 31.68 -7.31 -29.60
C SER A 127 33.08 -6.74 -29.30
N THR A 128 33.81 -6.26 -30.30
CA THR A 128 35.14 -5.65 -30.12
C THR A 128 35.10 -4.15 -29.82
N PHE A 129 33.93 -3.49 -29.80
CA PHE A 129 33.85 -2.03 -29.72
C PHE A 129 33.49 -1.43 -28.34
N TRP A 130 33.31 -2.24 -27.29
CA TRP A 130 32.89 -1.75 -25.97
C TRP A 130 34.00 -1.66 -24.90
N TYR A 131 35.25 -1.41 -25.31
CA TYR A 131 36.30 -0.95 -24.39
C TYR A 131 37.23 0.06 -25.05
N HIS A 132 36.71 1.21 -25.47
CA HIS A 132 37.56 2.38 -25.73
C HIS A 132 36.88 3.64 -25.16
N GLY A 133 36.96 3.79 -23.84
CA GLY A 133 36.99 5.08 -23.14
C GLY A 133 38.45 5.42 -22.82
N PRO A 134 38.78 6.70 -22.61
CA PRO A 134 39.95 7.37 -23.20
C PRO A 134 41.29 6.97 -22.58
N ASP A 135 42.33 7.10 -23.42
CA ASP A 135 43.75 6.89 -23.17
C ASP A 135 44.20 7.09 -21.71
N HIS A 136 44.77 6.05 -21.12
CA HIS A 136 45.90 6.16 -20.20
C HIS A 136 46.65 4.82 -20.06
N ASP A 137 47.89 4.84 -20.54
CA ASP A 137 49.05 4.07 -20.14
C ASP A 137 49.02 2.54 -20.13
N HIS A 138 49.83 1.98 -21.03
CA HIS A 138 50.29 0.59 -21.03
C HIS A 138 50.92 0.20 -19.68
N HIS A 139 50.13 -0.42 -18.80
CA HIS A 139 50.65 -1.29 -17.76
C HIS A 139 50.17 -2.73 -17.98
N GLN A 140 51.14 -3.57 -18.31
CA GLN A 140 51.03 -5.03 -18.41
C GLN A 140 50.39 -5.57 -17.12
N LEU A 141 49.22 -6.20 -17.22
CA LEU A 141 48.57 -6.85 -16.08
C LEU A 141 49.48 -7.98 -15.56
N PRO A 142 49.76 -8.07 -14.25
CA PRO A 142 50.49 -9.20 -13.70
C PRO A 142 49.65 -10.48 -13.87
N GLU A 143 50.26 -11.55 -14.37
CA GLU A 143 49.65 -12.88 -14.36
C GLU A 143 49.47 -13.34 -12.90
N PHE A 144 48.30 -13.06 -12.35
CA PHE A 144 47.91 -13.56 -11.04
C PHE A 144 47.24 -14.93 -11.20
N ASN A 145 48.05 -15.98 -11.24
CA ASN A 145 47.56 -17.35 -11.11
C ASN A 145 47.14 -17.62 -9.65
N VAL A 146 45.90 -17.23 -9.31
CA VAL A 146 45.28 -17.66 -8.06
C VAL A 146 44.85 -19.13 -8.15
N GLY A 147 45.74 -20.01 -7.70
CA GLY A 147 45.44 -20.97 -6.64
C GLY A 147 44.26 -21.94 -6.82
N LEU A 148 43.81 -22.23 -8.04
CA LEU A 148 42.78 -23.25 -8.27
C LEU A 148 43.32 -24.68 -8.39
N GLU A 149 44.64 -24.86 -8.41
CA GLU A 149 45.28 -26.17 -8.55
C GLU A 149 45.05 -27.10 -7.34
N THR A 150 45.02 -26.54 -6.13
CA THR A 150 44.83 -27.33 -4.90
C THR A 150 43.38 -27.81 -4.74
N PRO A 151 42.35 -26.95 -4.91
CA PRO A 151 40.94 -27.40 -4.90
C PRO A 151 40.63 -28.49 -5.94
N LEU A 152 41.21 -28.40 -7.14
CA LEU A 152 40.97 -29.33 -8.24
C LEU A 152 41.52 -30.75 -7.97
N LYS A 153 42.62 -30.87 -7.22
CA LYS A 153 43.18 -32.17 -6.84
C LYS A 153 42.36 -32.87 -5.76
N GLU A 154 41.81 -32.11 -4.81
CA GLU A 154 40.97 -32.66 -3.73
C GLU A 154 39.62 -33.16 -4.23
N LEU A 155 39.05 -32.52 -5.25
CA LEU A 155 37.78 -32.94 -5.88
C LEU A 155 37.86 -34.28 -6.63
N LYS A 156 39.06 -34.74 -6.99
CA LYS A 156 39.25 -35.96 -7.79
C LYS A 156 39.45 -37.24 -6.96
N ILE A 157 39.41 -37.14 -5.62
CA ILE A 157 39.58 -38.28 -4.69
C ILE A 157 38.24 -38.60 -3.99
N ARG A 158 37.10 -38.48 -4.67
CA ARG A 158 35.82 -38.97 -4.17
C ARG A 158 35.12 -39.86 -5.18
#